data_AF-A0A7R9Y7F0-F1
#
_entry.id   AF-A0A7R9Y7F0-F1
#
_cell.length_a   1.000
_cell.length_b   1.000
_cell.length_c   1.000
_cell.angle_alpha   90.00
_cell.angle_beta   90.00
_cell.angle_gamma   90.00
#
_symmetry.space_group_name_H-M   'P 1'
#
loop_
_entity.id
_entity.type
_entity.pdbx_description
1 polymer ?
#
loop_
_entity_poly.entity_id
_entity_poly.type
_entity_poly.pdbx_seq_one_letter_code
_entity_poly.pdbx_strand_id
1 'polypeptide(L)'
;MATSVASLPAAAACTAVRAAPQRGGARGGPARRRAAAVTTGGEAVGGSSKGAGERDWRSRARPIKPGGVYPAREHCSRCGVCDTYYIAHVKESCPFIGDGMSRIEAMEERVHGKARDVACEDTKHFGVHEELLYARRRRAVEGAQWTGIVTSVALEMLRSWKVE
;
A
#
# COMPACT_ATOMS: atom_id res chain seq x y z
N MET A 1 -27.00 14.97 41.09
CA MET A 1 -27.30 14.19 39.87
C MET A 1 -25.96 13.79 39.26
N ALA A 2 -25.47 12.60 39.59
CA ALA A 2 -24.17 12.10 39.10
C ALA A 2 -24.40 11.33 37.81
N THR A 3 -23.91 11.86 36.69
CA THR A 3 -23.94 11.21 35.38
C THR A 3 -22.87 10.12 35.34
N SER A 4 -23.32 8.88 35.29
CA SER A 4 -22.50 7.69 35.06
C SER A 4 -21.82 7.78 33.70
N VAL A 5 -20.50 7.68 33.67
CA VAL A 5 -19.71 7.60 32.44
C VAL A 5 -19.81 6.14 31.96
N ALA A 6 -20.61 5.89 30.93
CA ALA A 6 -20.68 4.59 30.30
C ALA A 6 -19.34 4.31 29.60
N SER A 7 -18.57 3.40 30.16
CA SER A 7 -17.39 2.83 29.52
C SER A 7 -17.86 1.98 28.33
N LEU A 8 -17.54 2.39 27.11
CA LEU A 8 -17.71 1.56 25.92
C LEU A 8 -16.76 0.36 26.04
N PRO A 9 -17.19 -0.87 25.71
CA PRO A 9 -16.28 -1.99 25.65
C PRO A 9 -15.27 -1.71 24.55
N ALA A 10 -13.98 -1.87 24.87
CA ALA A 10 -12.94 -1.89 23.87
C ALA A 10 -13.31 -2.94 22.82
N ALA A 11 -13.60 -2.50 21.59
CA ALA A 11 -13.47 -3.38 20.43
C ALA A 11 -12.12 -4.06 20.58
N ALA A 12 -12.08 -5.38 20.42
CA ALA A 12 -10.86 -6.15 20.52
C ALA A 12 -9.89 -5.57 19.47
N ALA A 13 -9.05 -4.64 19.91
CA ALA A 13 -7.93 -4.16 19.14
C ALA A 13 -7.19 -5.43 18.72
N CYS A 14 -6.87 -5.55 17.44
CA CYS A 14 -6.06 -6.65 16.93
C CYS A 14 -4.67 -6.55 17.56
N THR A 15 -4.54 -6.97 18.83
CA THR A 15 -3.32 -6.90 19.63
C THR A 15 -2.36 -7.90 19.06
N ALA A 16 -1.23 -7.37 18.60
CA ALA A 16 -0.11 -8.13 18.09
C ALA A 16 0.19 -9.38 18.93
N VAL A 17 0.24 -10.55 18.28
CA VAL A 17 0.88 -11.74 18.83
C VAL A 17 2.37 -11.40 19.06
N ARG A 18 2.71 -10.96 20.26
CA ARG A 18 4.08 -11.02 20.78
C ARG A 18 4.31 -12.45 21.27
N ALA A 19 4.93 -13.29 20.43
CA ALA A 19 5.41 -14.59 20.88
C ALA A 19 6.62 -14.39 21.82
N ALA A 20 6.46 -14.74 23.10
CA ALA A 20 7.57 -14.87 24.04
C ALA A 20 8.36 -16.17 23.76
N PRO A 21 9.68 -16.20 23.98
CA PRO A 21 10.49 -17.40 23.74
C PRO A 21 10.32 -18.40 24.89
N GLN A 22 9.70 -19.54 24.62
CA GLN A 22 9.56 -20.62 25.60
C GLN A 22 10.76 -21.57 25.45
N ARG A 23 11.65 -21.56 26.45
CA ARG A 23 12.63 -22.63 26.68
C ARG A 23 11.89 -23.82 27.28
N GLY A 24 12.05 -25.01 26.69
CA GLY A 24 11.58 -26.26 27.30
C GLY A 24 11.80 -27.44 26.37
N GLY A 25 12.76 -28.30 26.71
CA GLY A 25 13.06 -29.51 25.95
C GLY A 25 12.10 -30.66 26.26
N ALA A 26 11.86 -31.51 25.27
CA ALA A 26 11.42 -32.89 25.47
C ALA A 26 11.90 -33.76 24.30
N ARG A 27 12.46 -34.92 24.66
CA ARG A 27 12.97 -35.97 23.77
C ARG A 27 11.81 -36.75 23.13
N GLY A 28 11.95 -37.19 21.88
CA GLY A 28 11.04 -38.17 21.29
C GLY A 28 11.30 -38.52 19.82
N GLY A 29 12.00 -39.64 19.60
CA GLY A 29 11.83 -40.66 18.56
C GLY A 29 11.66 -40.33 17.05
N PRO A 30 12.31 -41.07 16.13
CA PRO A 30 12.27 -40.77 14.70
C PRO A 30 11.04 -41.38 14.00
N ALA A 31 10.14 -40.53 13.50
CA ALA A 31 9.07 -40.96 12.60
C ALA A 31 9.48 -40.77 11.12
N ARG A 32 9.80 -41.91 10.52
CA ARG A 32 9.93 -42.26 9.10
C ARG A 32 9.52 -41.19 8.08
N ARG A 33 10.52 -40.71 7.34
CA ARG A 33 10.40 -39.98 6.08
C ARG A 33 9.70 -40.87 5.03
N ARG A 34 8.62 -40.37 4.44
CA ARG A 34 8.19 -40.79 3.09
C ARG A 34 8.39 -39.61 2.15
N ALA A 35 9.45 -39.71 1.35
CA ALA A 35 9.66 -38.85 0.20
C ALA A 35 8.67 -39.27 -0.89
N ALA A 36 7.79 -38.35 -1.29
CA ALA A 36 7.08 -38.44 -2.56
C ALA A 36 7.81 -37.52 -3.54
N ALA A 37 8.55 -38.13 -4.45
CA ALA A 37 9.14 -37.45 -5.59
C ALA A 37 8.01 -37.09 -6.56
N VAL A 38 7.71 -35.80 -6.69
CA VAL A 38 6.93 -35.27 -7.82
C VAL A 38 7.93 -34.72 -8.82
N THR A 39 8.20 -35.52 -9.85
CA THR A 39 8.87 -35.07 -11.06
C THR A 39 7.87 -34.29 -11.90
N THR A 40 7.99 -32.97 -11.93
CA THR A 40 7.42 -32.17 -13.03
C THR A 40 8.59 -31.62 -13.82
N GLY A 41 8.88 -32.29 -14.94
CA GLY A 41 9.69 -31.73 -16.00
C GLY A 41 8.93 -30.56 -16.61
N GLY A 42 9.43 -29.37 -16.37
CA GLY A 42 9.04 -28.16 -17.09
C GLY A 42 10.31 -27.55 -17.66
N GLU A 43 10.54 -27.79 -18.95
CA GLU A 43 11.57 -27.14 -19.74
C GLU A 43 11.43 -25.62 -19.61
N ALA A 44 12.36 -25.01 -18.88
CA ALA A 44 12.55 -23.58 -18.88
C ALA A 44 13.14 -23.20 -20.25
N VAL A 45 12.26 -22.83 -21.18
CA VAL A 45 12.68 -22.09 -22.38
C VAL A 45 13.16 -20.73 -21.90
N GLY A 46 14.48 -20.65 -21.71
CA GLY A 46 15.22 -19.42 -21.48
C GLY A 46 15.00 -18.47 -22.65
N GLY A 47 13.99 -17.61 -22.50
CA GLY A 47 13.80 -16.42 -23.31
C GLY A 47 14.93 -15.45 -23.01
N SER A 48 16.03 -15.64 -23.72
CA SER A 48 17.21 -14.78 -23.79
C SER A 48 16.81 -13.30 -23.71
N SER A 49 17.26 -12.64 -22.64
CA SER A 49 17.23 -11.21 -22.43
C SER A 49 18.06 -10.51 -23.52
N LYS A 50 17.53 -10.46 -24.73
CA LYS A 50 18.12 -9.69 -25.81
C LYS A 50 17.89 -8.22 -25.50
N GLY A 51 18.97 -7.58 -25.05
CA GLY A 51 19.13 -6.14 -24.96
C GLY A 51 18.74 -5.46 -26.27
N ALA A 52 17.46 -5.08 -26.37
CA ALA A 52 17.07 -3.91 -27.13
C ALA A 52 17.34 -2.74 -26.20
N GLY A 53 18.42 -2.01 -26.47
CA GLY A 53 18.87 -0.88 -25.66
C GLY A 53 17.70 -0.07 -25.12
N GLU A 54 17.70 0.10 -23.81
CA GLU A 54 16.81 0.97 -23.06
C GLU A 54 16.97 2.39 -23.61
N ARG A 55 16.28 2.65 -24.72
CA ARG A 55 15.93 4.00 -25.11
C ARG A 55 14.99 4.46 -24.01
N ASP A 56 15.59 5.13 -23.04
CA ASP A 56 14.98 5.69 -21.84
C ASP A 56 13.56 6.10 -22.16
N TRP A 57 12.58 5.40 -21.58
CA TRP A 57 11.17 5.61 -21.84
C TRP A 57 10.79 7.08 -21.64
N ARG A 58 11.52 7.82 -20.79
CA ARG A 58 11.39 9.26 -20.59
C ARG A 58 11.58 10.07 -21.88
N SER A 59 12.49 9.65 -22.75
CA SER A 59 12.79 10.33 -24.02
C SER A 59 11.77 10.03 -25.12
N ARG A 60 11.11 8.86 -25.07
CA ARG A 60 10.20 8.36 -26.11
C ARG A 60 8.72 8.60 -25.79
N ALA A 61 8.35 8.49 -24.53
CA ALA A 61 6.99 8.68 -24.09
C ALA A 61 6.56 10.12 -24.37
N ARG A 62 5.29 10.27 -24.78
CA ARG A 62 4.71 11.57 -25.11
C ARG A 62 3.46 11.74 -24.25
N PRO A 63 3.42 12.75 -23.35
CA PRO A 63 2.23 13.07 -22.60
C PRO A 63 0.99 13.25 -23.47
N ILE A 64 -0.19 13.03 -22.89
CA ILE A 64 -1.44 13.40 -23.54
C ILE A 64 -1.51 14.93 -23.61
N LYS A 65 -1.73 15.46 -24.82
CA LYS A 65 -1.92 16.90 -25.01
C LYS A 65 -3.25 17.34 -24.39
N PRO A 66 -3.38 18.62 -23.96
CA PRO A 66 -4.68 19.16 -23.55
C PRO A 66 -5.76 18.89 -24.60
N GLY A 67 -6.91 18.37 -24.17
CA GLY A 67 -8.00 17.94 -25.06
C GLY A 67 -7.84 16.54 -25.68
N GLY A 68 -6.72 15.84 -25.43
CA GLY A 68 -6.53 14.45 -25.83
C GLY A 68 -7.33 13.46 -24.99
N VAL A 69 -7.52 12.25 -25.53
CA VAL A 69 -8.23 11.16 -24.85
C VAL A 69 -7.25 10.35 -24.00
N TYR A 70 -7.55 10.22 -22.71
CA TYR A 70 -6.73 9.46 -21.77
C TYR A 70 -6.93 7.95 -21.94
N PRO A 71 -5.95 7.10 -21.55
CA PRO A 71 -6.06 5.65 -21.68
C PRO A 71 -7.28 5.03 -20.98
N ALA A 72 -7.68 5.56 -19.81
CA ALA A 72 -8.86 5.11 -19.07
C ALA A 72 -10.19 5.71 -19.58
N ARG A 73 -10.16 6.51 -20.66
CA ARG A 73 -11.33 7.16 -21.29
C ARG A 73 -12.20 7.89 -20.26
N GLU A 74 -13.52 7.64 -20.27
CA GLU A 74 -14.49 8.21 -19.32
C GLU A 74 -14.26 7.82 -17.85
N HIS A 75 -13.50 6.76 -17.57
CA HIS A 75 -13.15 6.34 -16.21
C HIS A 75 -11.86 7.02 -15.69
N CYS A 76 -11.25 7.91 -16.46
CA CYS A 76 -10.03 8.59 -16.04
C CYS A 76 -10.29 9.57 -14.87
N SER A 77 -9.68 9.32 -13.72
CA SER A 77 -9.72 10.23 -12.56
C SER A 77 -8.85 11.49 -12.69
N ARG A 78 -8.16 11.67 -13.83
CA ARG A 78 -7.22 12.77 -14.08
C ARG A 78 -6.14 12.91 -13.00
N CYS A 79 -5.54 11.79 -12.58
CA CYS A 79 -4.48 11.76 -11.57
C CYS A 79 -3.13 12.39 -11.98
N GLY A 80 -2.98 12.86 -13.23
CA GLY A 80 -1.76 13.53 -13.73
C GLY A 80 -0.68 12.62 -14.32
N VAL A 81 -0.75 11.29 -14.13
CA VAL A 81 0.29 10.36 -14.62
C VAL A 81 0.49 10.45 -16.14
N CYS A 82 -0.61 10.54 -16.89
CA CYS A 82 -0.57 10.59 -18.35
C CYS A 82 -0.17 11.97 -18.91
N ASP A 83 -0.08 12.99 -18.06
CA ASP A 83 0.34 14.35 -18.43
C ASP A 83 1.87 14.50 -18.40
N THR A 84 2.56 13.43 -18.04
CA THR A 84 4.02 13.35 -18.01
C THR A 84 4.51 12.19 -18.87
N TYR A 85 5.84 12.05 -18.99
CA TYR A 85 6.45 10.91 -19.68
C TYR A 85 6.19 9.56 -18.95
N TYR A 86 5.62 9.57 -17.73
CA TYR A 86 5.16 8.37 -17.01
C TYR A 86 3.96 7.66 -17.66
N ILE A 87 3.36 8.24 -18.70
CA ILE A 87 2.40 7.53 -19.57
C ILE A 87 2.94 6.19 -20.09
N ALA A 88 4.28 6.03 -20.20
CA ALA A 88 4.92 4.75 -20.54
C ALA A 88 4.50 3.58 -19.64
N HIS A 89 4.13 3.87 -18.38
CA HIS A 89 3.78 2.88 -17.35
C HIS A 89 2.30 2.89 -17.00
N VAL A 90 1.44 3.47 -17.84
CA VAL A 90 0.01 3.63 -17.52
C VAL A 90 -0.71 2.29 -17.36
N LYS A 91 -0.27 1.24 -18.07
CA LYS A 91 -0.91 -0.09 -17.99
C LYS A 91 -0.66 -0.77 -16.64
N GLU A 92 0.47 -0.47 -16.01
CA GLU A 92 0.89 -1.05 -14.74
C GLU A 92 0.53 -0.16 -13.53
N SER A 93 0.38 1.15 -13.74
CA SER A 93 0.12 2.12 -12.67
C SER A 93 -1.32 2.60 -12.57
N CYS A 94 -2.09 2.62 -13.66
CA CYS A 94 -3.40 3.27 -13.68
C CYS A 94 -4.44 2.47 -12.89
N PRO A 95 -5.10 3.05 -11.87
CA PRO A 95 -6.06 2.32 -11.03
C PRO A 95 -7.36 1.90 -11.75
N PHE A 96 -7.52 2.26 -13.03
CA PHE A 96 -8.70 1.94 -13.85
C PHE A 96 -8.36 1.03 -15.04
N ILE A 97 -7.12 0.53 -15.14
CA ILE A 97 -6.67 -0.33 -16.25
C ILE A 97 -6.01 -1.59 -15.68
N GLY A 98 -6.27 -2.73 -16.33
CA GLY A 98 -5.78 -4.04 -15.91
C GLY A 98 -6.39 -4.42 -14.55
N ASP A 99 -5.55 -4.86 -13.62
CA ASP A 99 -5.93 -5.16 -12.23
C ASP A 99 -6.52 -3.93 -11.50
N GLY A 100 -6.26 -2.71 -11.99
CA GLY A 100 -6.83 -1.48 -11.44
C GLY A 100 -6.48 -1.28 -9.97
N MET A 101 -7.49 -1.07 -9.12
CA MET A 101 -7.32 -0.86 -7.68
C MET A 101 -7.05 -2.16 -6.89
N SER A 102 -7.28 -3.36 -7.43
CA SER A 102 -6.99 -4.60 -6.69
C SER A 102 -5.49 -4.76 -6.39
N ARG A 103 -4.62 -4.10 -7.16
CA ARG A 103 -3.18 -4.01 -6.90
C ARG A 103 -2.82 -3.43 -5.53
N ILE A 104 -3.72 -2.69 -4.88
CA ILE A 104 -3.48 -2.17 -3.53
C ILE A 104 -3.12 -3.30 -2.57
N GLU A 105 -3.83 -4.44 -2.61
CA GLU A 105 -3.58 -5.58 -1.73
C GLU A 105 -2.15 -6.13 -1.87
N ALA A 106 -1.66 -6.23 -3.11
CA ALA A 106 -0.28 -6.66 -3.38
C ALA A 106 0.77 -5.60 -3.00
N MET A 107 0.40 -4.31 -3.00
CA MET A 107 1.30 -3.21 -2.63
C MET A 107 1.39 -2.97 -1.13
N GLU A 108 0.37 -3.35 -0.35
CA GLU A 108 0.32 -3.13 1.10
C GLU A 108 1.54 -3.73 1.81
N GLU A 109 1.93 -4.96 1.48
CA GLU A 109 3.11 -5.60 2.08
C GLU A 109 4.40 -4.83 1.76
N ARG A 110 4.54 -4.35 0.52
CA ARG A 110 5.73 -3.57 0.10
C ARG A 110 5.79 -2.19 0.76
N VAL A 111 4.65 -1.53 0.96
CA VAL A 111 4.57 -0.16 1.49
C VAL A 111 4.58 -0.15 3.03
N HIS A 112 3.91 -1.10 3.66
CA HIS A 112 3.68 -1.13 5.11
C HIS A 112 4.43 -2.25 5.84
N GLY A 113 5.10 -3.16 5.13
CA GLY A 113 5.78 -4.33 5.71
C GLY A 113 4.84 -5.46 6.17
N LYS A 114 3.53 -5.31 5.95
CA LYS A 114 2.49 -6.30 6.27
C LYS A 114 1.28 -6.11 5.36
N ALA A 115 0.60 -7.20 5.03
CA ALA A 115 -0.71 -7.16 4.37
C ALA A 115 -1.83 -6.93 5.40
N ARG A 116 -2.99 -6.46 4.95
CA ARG A 116 -4.19 -6.40 5.80
C ARG A 116 -4.67 -7.78 6.23
N ASP A 117 -5.22 -7.89 7.44
CA ASP A 117 -5.88 -9.10 7.91
C ASP A 117 -7.39 -8.99 7.64
N VAL A 118 -7.87 -9.71 6.63
CA VAL A 118 -9.29 -9.70 6.24
C VAL A 118 -10.22 -10.30 7.30
N ALA A 119 -9.69 -11.05 8.28
CA ALA A 119 -10.46 -11.55 9.42
C ALA A 119 -10.59 -10.49 10.54
N CYS A 120 -9.70 -9.48 10.57
CA CYS A 120 -9.75 -8.37 11.50
C CYS A 120 -10.61 -7.24 10.90
N GLU A 121 -11.79 -7.00 11.48
CA GLU A 121 -12.76 -6.01 10.98
C GLU A 121 -12.16 -4.59 10.83
N ASP A 122 -11.30 -4.17 11.76
CA ASP A 122 -10.65 -2.85 11.66
C ASP A 122 -9.78 -2.74 10.40
N THR A 123 -8.88 -3.71 10.17
CA THR A 123 -7.98 -3.65 9.00
C THR A 123 -8.69 -3.96 7.68
N LYS A 124 -9.81 -4.68 7.74
CA LYS A 124 -10.71 -4.88 6.60
C LYS A 124 -11.38 -3.58 6.15
N HIS A 125 -11.82 -2.74 7.09
CA HIS A 125 -12.51 -1.48 6.78
C HIS A 125 -11.56 -0.31 6.54
N PHE A 126 -10.53 -0.17 7.38
CA PHE A 126 -9.63 1.00 7.39
C PHE A 126 -8.26 0.71 6.74
N GLY A 127 -8.00 -0.53 6.34
CA GLY A 127 -6.71 -0.95 5.79
C GLY A 127 -5.63 -1.11 6.86
N VAL A 128 -4.38 -1.24 6.40
CA VAL A 128 -3.21 -1.38 7.27
C VAL A 128 -2.93 -0.08 8.04
N HIS A 129 -3.01 -0.12 9.38
CA HIS A 129 -2.74 1.03 10.25
C HIS A 129 -2.04 0.61 11.56
N GLU A 130 -1.55 1.60 12.31
CA GLU A 130 -1.00 1.44 13.66
C GLU A 130 -1.90 2.11 14.71
N GLU A 131 -2.33 3.35 14.46
CA GLU A 131 -3.21 4.11 15.36
C GLU A 131 -4.28 4.88 14.57
N LEU A 132 -5.49 4.99 15.13
CA LEU A 132 -6.58 5.82 14.61
C LEU A 132 -6.95 6.87 15.66
N LEU A 133 -6.95 8.14 15.27
CA LEU A 133 -7.14 9.27 16.19
C LEU A 133 -7.93 10.42 15.57
N TYR A 134 -8.57 11.21 16.42
CA TYR A 134 -9.15 12.49 16.04
C TYR A 134 -8.22 13.63 16.45
N ALA A 135 -7.98 14.56 15.53
CA ALA A 135 -7.11 15.71 15.76
C ALA A 135 -7.72 17.00 15.23
N ARG A 136 -7.38 18.11 15.91
CA ARG A 136 -7.71 19.48 15.51
C ARG A 136 -6.54 20.40 15.84
N ARG A 137 -6.21 21.33 14.93
CA ARG A 137 -5.24 22.39 15.22
C ARG A 137 -5.82 23.40 16.21
N ARG A 138 -5.06 23.72 17.28
CA ARG A 138 -5.47 24.71 18.30
C ARG A 138 -5.70 26.10 17.68
N ARG A 139 -4.78 26.53 16.80
CA ARG A 139 -4.92 27.73 15.97
C ARG A 139 -5.12 27.30 14.53
N ALA A 140 -6.30 27.46 13.95
CA ALA A 140 -6.55 27.05 12.56
C ALA A 140 -5.68 27.84 11.57
N VAL A 141 -5.35 27.25 10.42
CA VAL A 141 -4.74 27.98 9.29
C VAL A 141 -5.86 28.69 8.54
N GLU A 142 -5.73 29.99 8.35
CA GLU A 142 -6.70 30.79 7.60
C GLU A 142 -6.78 30.33 6.14
N GLY A 143 -8.00 30.21 5.60
CA GLY A 143 -8.24 29.74 4.24
C GLY A 143 -8.11 28.22 4.03
N ALA A 144 -7.75 27.44 5.06
CA ALA A 144 -7.73 25.98 4.94
C ALA A 144 -9.15 25.38 4.96
N GLN A 145 -9.33 24.23 4.29
CA GLN A 145 -10.62 23.52 4.21
C GLN A 145 -11.18 23.12 5.59
N TRP A 146 -10.29 22.82 6.55
CA TRP A 146 -10.63 22.48 7.94
C TRP A 146 -9.70 23.29 8.87
N THR A 147 -9.11 22.66 9.90
CA THR A 147 -8.17 23.36 10.79
C THR A 147 -6.74 23.47 10.26
N GLY A 148 -6.48 22.93 9.07
CA GLY A 148 -5.18 23.05 8.38
C GLY A 148 -4.11 22.05 8.84
N ILE A 149 -4.49 20.83 9.23
CA ILE A 149 -3.54 19.78 9.65
C ILE A 149 -2.59 19.42 8.51
N VAL A 150 -3.11 19.11 7.32
CA VAL A 150 -2.30 18.73 6.14
C VAL A 150 -1.30 19.84 5.80
N THR A 151 -1.75 21.10 5.71
CA THR A 151 -0.89 22.26 5.46
C THR A 151 0.20 22.41 6.52
N SER A 152 -0.14 22.21 7.80
CA SER A 152 0.83 22.32 8.89
C SER A 152 1.90 21.23 8.81
N VAL A 153 1.52 19.98 8.54
CA VAL A 153 2.48 18.87 8.38
C VAL A 153 3.44 19.16 7.23
N ALA A 154 2.93 19.56 6.07
CA ALA A 154 3.76 19.90 4.91
C ALA A 154 4.78 21.02 5.22
N LEU A 155 4.32 22.11 5.87
CA LEU A 155 5.19 23.22 6.26
C LEU A 155 6.27 22.79 7.27
N GLU A 156 5.92 21.98 8.27
CA GLU A 156 6.89 21.52 9.26
C GLU A 156 7.88 20.52 8.65
N MET A 157 7.49 19.70 7.68
CA MET A 157 8.40 18.82 6.96
C MET A 157 9.44 19.60 6.13
N LEU A 158 9.04 20.71 5.51
CA LEU A 158 9.97 21.62 4.82
C LEU A 158 10.90 22.34 5.80
N ARG A 159 10.35 22.89 6.90
CA ARG A 159 11.14 23.58 7.94
C ARG A 159 12.16 22.67 8.63
N SER A 160 11.78 21.41 8.82
CA SER A 160 12.64 20.38 9.42
C SER A 160 13.48 19.62 8.40
N TRP A 161 13.51 20.04 7.13
CA TRP A 161 14.31 19.45 6.06
C TRP A 161 14.09 17.94 5.87
N LYS A 162 12.86 17.46 6.11
CA LYS A 162 12.47 16.07 5.84
C LYS A 162 12.16 15.84 4.36
N VAL A 163 11.86 16.92 3.63
CA VAL A 163 11.59 16.98 2.19
C VAL A 163 12.11 18.32 1.65
N GLU A 164 12.33 18.38 0.35
CA GLU A 164 12.78 19.57 -0.40
C GLU A 164 11.67 20.16 -1.29
#